data_AF-A0AAD9Z1Y9-F1
#
_entry.id   AF-A0AAD9Z1Y9-F1
#
_cell.length_a   1.000
_cell.length_b   1.000
_cell.length_c   1.000
_cell.angle_alpha   90.00
_cell.angle_beta   90.00
_cell.angle_gamma   90.00
#
_symmetry.space_group_name_H-M   'P 1'
#
loop_
_entity.id
_entity.type
_entity.pdbx_description
1 polymer ?
#
loop_
_entity_poly.entity_id
_entity_poly.type
_entity_poly.pdbx_seq_one_letter_code
_entity_poly.pdbx_strand_id
1 'polypeptide(L)'
;MDSYSIVQAAIARTKDELSNDNFVPWKFHPRNSIFEPPSNVSYGTISNVAIQQNSTDPSNVLKPLAGAVDESYSLIITVNGAVMINAVSSVGIIRALETFTQFFYTTGDGNSIYTNLAPVYVQDAPKFQHRGLNIDVARSPFSPHDIMRTIDAVAYNKFNILHLHATDAQSWTIQIPALPPLADLGAYMKGLSYSPDDLAAIQTYGAYRGVQVIIETDMPGHTAAVGLSYPDLVAALNVQPGWANYSAEPPTGQLKLNDSAVYDFLEKLWADLLPRVNPFSAYFHTGGDEVNANVYGLDPTVNSNDTKVIQPLLQKLVDYNHDKVRAAGMTPVVWEEMLLQWNLTLGADVVVQTWQTDTAVANVVAQGHKALAGDANYWYLDCGRGQWIDFAQSTAQAAWPFADYCTPTKNWRLMYTYDPLAGVPANATQLVLGGEVHIWSEQVDGVNLDDMVWPRACAAAEVLWSGSKDASGQNRSQVTASPRLSEMRERMVQRGIGAGPVQMIYCTQNGTQCAS
;
A
#
# COMPACT_ATOMS: atom_id res chain seq x y z
N MET A 1 6.67 20.58 8.45
CA MET A 1 6.01 20.11 9.68
C MET A 1 7.09 19.73 10.67
N ASP A 2 6.90 20.03 11.95
CA ASP A 2 7.84 19.67 13.01
C ASP A 2 7.30 18.51 13.88
N SER A 3 8.19 17.89 14.65
CA SER A 3 7.89 16.78 15.55
C SER A 3 6.71 17.07 16.49
N TYR A 4 6.66 18.28 17.04
CA TYR A 4 5.61 18.71 17.96
C TYR A 4 4.24 18.69 17.29
N SER A 5 4.12 19.26 16.09
CA SER A 5 2.86 19.30 15.33
C SER A 5 2.35 17.90 14.97
N ILE A 6 3.24 16.96 14.64
CA ILE A 6 2.92 15.56 14.36
C ILE A 6 2.32 14.90 15.61
N VAL A 7 2.99 15.03 16.75
CA VAL A 7 2.55 14.45 18.02
C VAL A 7 1.23 15.07 18.50
N GLN A 8 1.06 16.40 18.37
CA GLN A 8 -0.20 17.05 18.73
C GLN A 8 -1.37 16.57 17.86
N ALA A 9 -1.16 16.41 16.54
CA ALA A 9 -2.18 15.86 15.65
C ALA A 9 -2.53 14.42 16.03
N ALA A 10 -1.55 13.60 16.40
CA ALA A 10 -1.78 12.24 16.87
C ALA A 10 -2.59 12.22 18.17
N ILE A 11 -2.22 13.04 19.16
CA ILE A 11 -2.97 13.17 20.43
C ILE A 11 -4.41 13.61 20.18
N ALA A 12 -4.63 14.56 19.28
CA ALA A 12 -5.97 15.04 18.94
C ALA A 12 -6.83 13.91 18.36
N ARG A 13 -6.29 13.12 17.41
CA ARG A 13 -6.99 11.95 16.86
C ARG A 13 -7.26 10.88 17.91
N THR A 14 -6.30 10.56 18.77
CA THR A 14 -6.49 9.60 19.88
C THR A 14 -7.63 10.03 20.80
N LYS A 15 -7.73 11.32 21.14
CA LYS A 15 -8.82 11.85 21.97
C LYS A 15 -10.17 11.74 21.26
N ASP A 16 -10.19 12.05 19.97
CA ASP A 16 -11.38 11.94 19.14
C ASP A 16 -11.86 10.49 19.05
N GLU A 17 -10.97 9.55 18.70
CA GLU A 17 -11.22 8.11 18.67
C GLU A 17 -11.77 7.60 20.01
N LEU A 18 -11.11 7.91 21.13
CA LEU A 18 -11.59 7.47 22.44
C LEU A 18 -12.97 8.02 22.79
N SER A 19 -13.31 9.23 22.33
CA SER A 19 -14.58 9.89 22.64
C SER A 19 -15.72 9.49 21.70
N ASN A 20 -15.39 9.13 20.45
CA ASN A 20 -16.37 8.98 19.37
C ASN A 20 -16.46 7.56 18.79
N ASP A 21 -15.44 6.70 18.97
CA ASP A 21 -15.49 5.32 18.45
C ASP A 21 -16.62 4.52 19.11
N ASN A 22 -17.04 4.80 20.36
CA ASN A 22 -18.21 4.13 20.98
C ASN A 22 -18.23 2.58 20.85
N PHE A 23 -17.05 1.93 20.84
CA PHE A 23 -16.93 0.51 20.52
C PHE A 23 -17.37 -0.39 21.66
N VAL A 24 -18.54 -1.02 21.52
CA VAL A 24 -19.09 -2.00 22.48
C VAL A 24 -18.77 -3.43 22.01
N PRO A 25 -17.97 -4.23 22.75
CA PRO A 25 -17.41 -5.49 22.27
C PRO A 25 -18.37 -6.70 22.32
N TRP A 26 -19.69 -6.48 22.28
CA TRP A 26 -20.70 -7.53 22.48
C TRP A 26 -20.62 -8.70 21.48
N LYS A 27 -20.07 -8.46 20.27
CA LYS A 27 -19.85 -9.50 19.25
C LYS A 27 -18.79 -10.52 19.67
N PHE A 28 -17.98 -10.21 20.68
CA PHE A 28 -16.86 -11.02 21.17
C PHE A 28 -17.14 -11.67 22.53
N HIS A 29 -18.39 -11.59 22.99
CA HIS A 29 -18.83 -12.16 24.25
C HIS A 29 -19.99 -13.14 24.04
N PRO A 30 -20.15 -14.16 24.90
CA PRO A 30 -21.26 -15.11 24.79
C PRO A 30 -22.62 -14.39 24.76
N ARG A 31 -23.56 -14.99 24.04
CA ARG A 31 -24.92 -14.46 23.90
C ARG A 31 -25.54 -14.15 25.27
N ASN A 32 -26.06 -12.93 25.43
CA ASN A 32 -26.70 -12.43 26.65
C ASN A 32 -25.81 -12.48 27.92
N SER A 33 -24.49 -12.59 27.76
CA SER A 33 -23.57 -12.51 28.90
C SER A 33 -23.38 -11.07 29.37
N ILE A 34 -23.11 -10.91 30.66
CA ILE A 34 -22.66 -9.62 31.23
C ILE A 34 -21.15 -9.58 31.09
N PHE A 35 -20.65 -8.67 30.26
CA PHE A 35 -19.22 -8.45 30.03
C PHE A 35 -18.75 -7.05 30.42
N GLU A 36 -19.70 -6.13 30.65
CA GLU A 36 -19.41 -4.76 31.05
C GLU A 36 -18.99 -4.69 32.53
N PRO A 37 -18.14 -3.71 32.90
CA PRO A 37 -17.81 -3.46 34.29
C PRO A 37 -19.06 -3.12 35.12
N PRO A 38 -19.28 -3.74 36.29
CA PRO A 38 -20.38 -3.39 37.19
C PRO A 38 -20.40 -1.90 37.62
N SER A 39 -21.54 -1.22 37.46
CA SER A 39 -21.68 0.20 37.81
C SER A 39 -21.60 0.51 39.31
N ASN A 40 -21.66 -0.51 40.18
CA ASN A 40 -21.61 -0.37 41.64
C ASN A 40 -20.21 -0.56 42.24
N VAL A 41 -19.17 -0.62 41.41
CA VAL A 41 -17.77 -0.79 41.82
C VAL A 41 -16.99 0.50 41.53
N SER A 42 -16.07 0.87 42.43
CA SER A 42 -15.13 1.96 42.17
C SER A 42 -13.96 1.45 41.34
N TYR A 43 -13.67 2.12 40.24
CA TYR A 43 -12.56 1.80 39.34
C TYR A 43 -11.43 2.82 39.46
N GLY A 44 -10.21 2.39 39.11
CA GLY A 44 -9.12 3.33 38.87
C GLY A 44 -9.41 4.19 37.64
N THR A 45 -9.08 5.48 37.70
CA THR A 45 -9.30 6.42 36.60
C THR A 45 -7.98 6.82 35.98
N ILE A 46 -7.90 6.79 34.65
CA ILE A 46 -6.78 7.39 33.92
C ILE A 46 -7.02 8.90 33.87
N SER A 47 -6.27 9.65 34.68
CA SER A 47 -6.36 11.12 34.76
C SER A 47 -5.25 11.81 33.96
N ASN A 48 -4.16 11.10 33.66
CA ASN A 48 -3.03 11.63 32.92
C ASN A 48 -2.36 10.56 32.07
N VAL A 49 -1.97 10.93 30.84
CA VAL A 49 -1.15 10.13 29.94
C VAL A 49 0.17 10.88 29.74
N ALA A 50 1.26 10.33 30.26
CA ALA A 50 2.59 10.86 30.02
C ALA A 50 3.12 10.35 28.68
N ILE A 51 3.48 11.26 27.77
CA ILE A 51 4.07 10.94 26.47
C ILE A 51 5.49 11.51 26.44
N GLN A 52 6.48 10.66 26.23
CA GLN A 52 7.88 11.04 26.14
C GLN A 52 8.48 10.62 24.80
N GLN A 53 8.99 11.60 24.07
CA GLN A 53 9.86 11.38 22.92
C GLN A 53 11.32 11.43 23.38
N ASN A 54 12.07 10.37 23.12
CA ASN A 54 13.42 10.20 23.67
C ASN A 54 14.52 10.84 22.81
N SER A 55 14.24 11.12 21.54
CA SER A 55 15.19 11.72 20.60
C SER A 55 14.53 12.80 19.75
N THR A 56 15.34 13.70 19.18
CA THR A 56 14.86 14.62 18.14
C THR A 56 14.61 13.84 16.86
N ASP A 57 13.50 14.11 16.19
CA ASP A 57 13.22 13.52 14.89
C ASP A 57 14.30 13.91 13.86
N PRO A 58 14.64 13.01 12.92
CA PRO A 58 15.52 13.37 11.83
C PRO A 58 14.82 14.39 10.90
N SER A 59 15.61 15.17 10.17
CA SER A 59 15.08 16.21 9.27
C SER A 59 14.18 15.68 8.15
N ASN A 60 14.28 14.39 7.84
CA ASN A 60 13.48 13.67 6.86
C ASN A 60 12.37 12.80 7.47
N VAL A 61 11.91 13.08 8.70
CA VAL A 61 10.86 12.26 9.38
C VAL A 61 9.56 12.12 8.60
N LEU A 62 9.25 13.06 7.69
CA LEU A 62 8.08 13.03 6.83
C LEU A 62 8.24 12.13 5.61
N LYS A 63 9.48 11.80 5.26
CA LYS A 63 9.89 11.05 4.08
C LYS A 63 11.07 10.12 4.38
N PRO A 64 10.96 9.24 5.40
CA PRO A 64 12.10 8.41 5.76
C PRO A 64 12.32 7.34 4.69
N LEU A 65 13.58 7.07 4.38
CA LEU A 65 13.95 5.77 3.82
C LEU A 65 13.64 4.68 4.85
N ALA A 66 13.39 3.46 4.38
CA ALA A 66 13.19 2.29 5.21
C ALA A 66 14.30 2.17 6.29
N GLY A 67 13.87 2.21 7.56
CA GLY A 67 14.75 2.09 8.73
C GLY A 67 15.43 3.40 9.17
N ALA A 68 15.19 4.52 8.50
CA ALA A 68 15.76 5.82 8.87
C ALA A 68 15.06 6.50 10.06
N VAL A 69 13.82 6.10 10.35
CA VAL A 69 13.05 6.55 11.51
C VAL A 69 12.70 5.34 12.36
N ASP A 70 13.01 5.43 13.65
CA ASP A 70 12.69 4.40 14.62
C ASP A 70 11.20 4.46 15.00
N GLU A 71 10.44 3.43 14.64
CA GLU A 71 9.01 3.32 14.91
C GLU A 71 8.69 2.54 16.20
N SER A 72 9.71 2.18 16.99
CA SER A 72 9.52 1.44 18.25
C SER A 72 8.94 2.31 19.35
N TYR A 73 8.21 1.66 20.26
CA TYR A 73 7.63 2.30 21.42
C TYR A 73 7.47 1.34 22.61
N SER A 74 7.27 1.92 23.79
CA SER A 74 6.72 1.23 24.95
C SER A 74 5.50 1.95 25.48
N LEU A 75 4.56 1.17 26.00
CA LEU A 75 3.30 1.66 26.55
C LEU A 75 3.00 0.90 27.84
N ILE A 76 2.74 1.64 28.91
CA ILE A 76 2.42 1.08 30.23
C ILE A 76 1.09 1.66 30.71
N ILE A 77 0.19 0.79 31.16
CA ILE A 77 -1.02 1.16 31.90
C ILE A 77 -0.96 0.45 33.24
N THR A 78 -0.87 1.19 34.34
CA THR A 78 -0.79 0.61 35.70
C THR A 78 -2.18 0.35 36.28
N VAL A 79 -2.25 -0.48 37.33
CA VAL A 79 -3.48 -0.74 38.09
C VAL A 79 -4.14 0.52 38.66
N ASN A 80 -3.36 1.58 38.90
CA ASN A 80 -3.85 2.84 39.47
C ASN A 80 -4.23 3.88 38.39
N GLY A 81 -4.20 3.50 37.10
CA GLY A 81 -4.56 4.39 36.00
C GLY A 81 -3.44 5.34 35.55
N ALA A 82 -2.21 5.19 36.03
CA ALA A 82 -1.08 5.92 35.45
C ALA A 82 -0.70 5.31 34.09
N VAL A 83 -0.61 6.16 33.06
CA VAL A 83 -0.22 5.76 31.70
C VAL A 83 1.07 6.44 31.29
N MET A 84 1.98 5.68 30.70
CA MET A 84 3.24 6.17 30.14
C MET A 84 3.46 5.58 28.73
N ILE A 85 3.69 6.47 27.77
CA ILE A 85 4.09 6.14 26.40
C ILE A 85 5.49 6.71 26.18
N ASN A 86 6.43 5.86 25.78
CA ASN A 86 7.78 6.28 25.41
C ASN A 86 8.08 5.82 24.00
N ALA A 87 8.67 6.69 23.18
CA ALA A 87 9.14 6.32 21.85
C ALA A 87 10.39 7.11 21.47
N VAL A 88 11.16 6.61 20.51
CA VAL A 88 12.37 7.31 20.03
C VAL A 88 11.99 8.52 19.17
N SER A 89 10.97 8.37 18.32
CA SER A 89 10.52 9.37 17.35
C SER A 89 9.05 9.73 17.52
N SER A 90 8.60 10.79 16.84
CA SER A 90 7.17 11.12 16.75
C SER A 90 6.35 10.02 16.05
N VAL A 91 6.94 9.29 15.11
CA VAL A 91 6.28 8.17 14.43
C VAL A 91 6.07 7.01 15.41
N GLY A 92 7.05 6.69 16.26
CA GLY A 92 6.87 5.71 17.33
C GLY A 92 5.74 6.09 18.29
N ILE A 93 5.58 7.39 18.61
CA ILE A 93 4.45 7.88 19.40
C ILE A 93 3.12 7.67 18.66
N ILE A 94 3.04 7.92 17.35
CA ILE A 94 1.84 7.63 16.55
C ILE A 94 1.47 6.14 16.66
N ARG A 95 2.45 5.23 16.51
CA ARG A 95 2.21 3.78 16.63
C ARG A 95 1.73 3.39 18.02
N ALA A 96 2.31 3.98 19.06
CA ALA A 96 1.92 3.75 20.45
C ALA A 96 0.49 4.22 20.73
N LEU A 97 0.11 5.38 20.22
CA LEU A 97 -1.22 5.96 20.39
C LEU A 97 -2.29 5.15 19.67
N GLU A 98 -2.02 4.61 18.48
CA GLU A 98 -2.93 3.67 17.81
C GLU A 98 -3.13 2.39 18.64
N THR A 99 -2.06 1.81 19.18
CA THR A 99 -2.18 0.66 20.10
C THR A 99 -2.95 1.04 21.37
N PHE A 100 -2.76 2.25 21.89
CA PHE A 100 -3.45 2.73 23.09
C PHE A 100 -4.97 2.76 22.89
N THR A 101 -5.48 3.26 21.75
CA THR A 101 -6.93 3.33 21.52
C THR A 101 -7.59 1.96 21.44
N GLN A 102 -6.84 0.93 21.02
CA GLN A 102 -7.33 -0.45 20.95
C GLN A 102 -7.53 -1.12 22.33
N PHE A 103 -7.06 -0.52 23.43
CA PHE A 103 -7.29 -1.06 24.78
C PHE A 103 -8.61 -0.63 25.43
N PHE A 104 -9.36 0.26 24.78
CA PHE A 104 -10.58 0.82 25.33
C PHE A 104 -11.83 0.32 24.60
N TYR A 105 -12.89 0.24 25.39
CA TYR A 105 -14.25 -0.14 25.02
C TYR A 105 -15.22 0.89 25.60
N THR A 106 -16.43 0.93 25.05
CA THR A 106 -17.53 1.76 25.55
C THR A 106 -18.61 0.88 26.17
N THR A 107 -19.24 1.35 27.24
CA THR A 107 -20.42 0.69 27.84
C THR A 107 -21.60 0.74 26.88
N GLY A 108 -22.53 -0.22 26.98
CA GLY A 108 -23.67 -0.34 26.07
C GLY A 108 -24.66 0.82 26.12
N ASP A 109 -24.61 1.63 27.19
CA ASP A 109 -25.37 2.87 27.32
C ASP A 109 -24.66 4.09 26.69
N GLY A 110 -23.41 3.92 26.20
CA GLY A 110 -22.60 4.98 25.59
C GLY A 110 -22.01 5.99 26.56
N ASN A 111 -22.21 5.82 27.88
CA ASN A 111 -21.89 6.88 28.85
C ASN A 111 -20.48 6.78 29.42
N SER A 112 -19.78 5.65 29.25
CA SER A 112 -18.48 5.42 29.90
C SER A 112 -17.52 4.66 28.99
N ILE A 113 -16.25 5.07 29.04
CA ILE A 113 -15.13 4.42 28.37
C ILE A 113 -14.36 3.63 29.43
N TYR A 114 -14.05 2.37 29.16
CA TYR A 114 -13.36 1.49 30.10
C TYR A 114 -12.31 0.62 29.42
N THR A 115 -11.38 0.10 30.23
CA THR A 115 -10.47 -0.97 29.83
C THR A 115 -10.46 -2.03 30.92
N ASN A 116 -10.56 -3.30 30.54
CA ASN A 116 -10.42 -4.46 31.41
C ASN A 116 -9.06 -5.15 31.24
N LEU A 117 -8.14 -4.55 30.48
CA LEU A 117 -6.83 -5.12 30.14
C LEU A 117 -5.72 -4.67 31.11
N ALA A 118 -5.97 -3.65 31.93
CA ALA A 118 -4.98 -3.15 32.88
C ALA A 118 -4.69 -4.18 34.02
N PRO A 119 -3.42 -4.31 34.47
CA PRO A 119 -2.26 -3.58 33.98
C PRO A 119 -1.72 -4.12 32.65
N VAL A 120 -1.25 -3.22 31.79
CA VAL A 120 -0.68 -3.54 30.47
C VAL A 120 0.77 -3.05 30.41
N TYR A 121 1.64 -3.88 29.82
CA TYR A 121 2.99 -3.50 29.39
C TYR A 121 3.19 -3.95 27.94
N VAL A 122 3.46 -2.99 27.06
CA VAL A 122 3.80 -3.22 25.65
C VAL A 122 5.21 -2.71 25.39
N GLN A 123 6.00 -3.50 24.68
CA GLN A 123 7.20 -3.07 23.99
C GLN A 123 7.11 -3.63 22.57
N ASP A 124 7.15 -2.75 21.58
CA ASP A 124 6.73 -3.10 20.23
C ASP A 124 7.53 -2.30 19.18
N ALA A 125 7.76 -2.93 18.03
CA ALA A 125 8.52 -2.39 16.91
C ALA A 125 8.24 -3.19 15.64
N PRO A 126 8.29 -2.57 14.45
CA PRO A 126 8.03 -3.28 13.20
C PRO A 126 9.17 -4.25 12.84
N LYS A 127 8.80 -5.43 12.36
CA LYS A 127 9.69 -6.45 11.79
C LYS A 127 10.31 -5.96 10.47
N PHE A 128 9.50 -5.34 9.62
CA PHE A 128 9.90 -4.80 8.33
C PHE A 128 9.70 -3.28 8.28
N GLN A 129 10.64 -2.59 7.63
CA GLN A 129 10.71 -1.13 7.65
C GLN A 129 9.88 -0.48 6.53
N HIS A 130 9.55 -1.22 5.47
CA HIS A 130 8.66 -0.80 4.39
C HIS A 130 7.38 -1.63 4.42
N ARG A 131 6.25 -1.01 4.74
CA ARG A 131 4.97 -1.70 4.90
C ARG A 131 3.92 -0.92 4.13
N GLY A 132 3.60 -1.39 2.92
CA GLY A 132 2.77 -0.64 1.98
C GLY A 132 1.46 -1.29 1.58
N LEU A 133 0.57 -0.43 1.11
CA LEU A 133 -0.56 -0.75 0.25
C LEU A 133 -0.35 0.02 -1.06
N ASN A 134 -0.29 -0.68 -2.19
CA ASN A 134 -0.35 -0.10 -3.52
C ASN A 134 -1.81 -0.05 -3.98
N ILE A 135 -2.29 1.15 -4.31
CA ILE A 135 -3.60 1.40 -4.90
C ILE A 135 -3.44 1.98 -6.31
N ASP A 136 -4.04 1.28 -7.26
CA ASP A 136 -4.26 1.79 -8.61
C ASP A 136 -5.37 2.82 -8.60
N VAL A 137 -5.04 4.02 -9.05
CA VAL A 137 -5.98 5.13 -9.21
C VAL A 137 -6.14 5.56 -10.67
N ALA A 138 -5.57 4.78 -11.60
CA ALA A 138 -5.56 5.06 -13.02
C ALA A 138 -6.63 4.27 -13.79
N ARG A 139 -6.86 2.98 -13.49
CA ARG A 139 -7.91 2.19 -14.17
C ARG A 139 -9.32 2.61 -13.74
N SER A 140 -9.47 3.12 -12.52
CA SER A 140 -10.70 3.71 -12.02
C SER A 140 -10.41 5.00 -11.23
N PRO A 141 -11.28 6.02 -11.31
CA PRO A 141 -11.07 7.28 -10.62
C PRO A 141 -11.42 7.18 -9.12
N PHE A 142 -10.59 7.77 -8.27
CA PHE A 142 -10.83 7.92 -6.83
C PHE A 142 -10.81 9.39 -6.43
N SER A 143 -11.64 9.78 -5.47
CA SER A 143 -11.62 11.14 -4.95
C SER A 143 -10.48 11.31 -3.93
N PRO A 144 -9.99 12.55 -3.68
CA PRO A 144 -9.05 12.80 -2.58
C PRO A 144 -9.55 12.29 -1.23
N HIS A 145 -10.86 12.30 -1.01
CA HIS A 145 -11.47 11.75 0.20
C HIS A 145 -11.29 10.23 0.31
N ASP A 146 -11.43 9.48 -0.79
CA ASP A 146 -11.21 8.03 -0.80
C ASP A 146 -9.75 7.68 -0.47
N ILE A 147 -8.81 8.48 -0.98
CA ILE A 147 -7.39 8.33 -0.68
C ILE A 147 -7.10 8.67 0.78
N MET A 148 -7.64 9.76 1.32
CA MET A 148 -7.48 10.12 2.73
C MET A 148 -8.09 9.07 3.67
N ARG A 149 -9.26 8.53 3.34
CA ARG A 149 -9.89 7.41 4.08
C ARG A 149 -9.04 6.15 4.03
N THR A 150 -8.41 5.85 2.89
CA THR A 150 -7.42 4.77 2.77
C THR A 150 -6.20 5.03 3.64
N ILE A 151 -5.70 6.27 3.70
CA ILE A 151 -4.59 6.68 4.57
C ILE A 151 -4.92 6.44 6.05
N ASP A 152 -6.16 6.70 6.49
CA ASP A 152 -6.60 6.37 7.84
C ASP A 152 -6.52 4.86 8.09
N ALA A 153 -7.07 4.05 7.19
CA ALA A 153 -7.09 2.60 7.32
C ALA A 153 -5.68 1.95 7.33
N VAL A 154 -4.76 2.44 6.50
CA VAL A 154 -3.36 1.97 6.53
C VAL A 154 -2.68 2.37 7.85
N ALA A 155 -2.95 3.56 8.38
CA ALA A 155 -2.41 4.03 9.66
C ALA A 155 -2.92 3.21 10.84
N TYR A 156 -4.22 2.87 10.88
CA TYR A 156 -4.82 2.01 11.91
C TYR A 156 -4.14 0.63 11.98
N ASN A 157 -3.66 0.14 10.84
CA ASN A 157 -2.98 -1.14 10.70
C ASN A 157 -1.44 -1.02 10.76
N LYS A 158 -0.90 0.17 11.07
CA LYS A 158 0.55 0.45 11.17
C LYS A 158 1.36 0.18 9.89
N PHE A 159 0.70 0.16 8.74
CA PHE A 159 1.39 0.42 7.48
C PHE A 159 1.99 1.83 7.51
N ASN A 160 3.10 2.03 6.81
CA ASN A 160 3.79 3.32 6.75
C ASN A 160 3.93 3.85 5.32
N ILE A 161 3.49 3.10 4.32
CA ILE A 161 3.47 3.51 2.91
C ILE A 161 2.06 3.38 2.36
N LEU A 162 1.62 4.41 1.62
CA LEU A 162 0.58 4.29 0.62
C LEU A 162 1.23 4.56 -0.74
N HIS A 163 1.25 3.57 -1.61
CA HIS A 163 1.78 3.67 -2.96
C HIS A 163 0.61 3.96 -3.89
N LEU A 164 0.65 5.10 -4.58
CA LEU A 164 -0.33 5.46 -5.61
C LEU A 164 0.23 5.11 -6.98
N HIS A 165 -0.28 4.04 -7.57
CA HIS A 165 -0.16 3.77 -9.00
C HIS A 165 -1.03 4.77 -9.77
N ALA A 166 -0.41 5.89 -10.15
CA ALA A 166 -1.15 7.11 -10.47
C ALA A 166 -1.47 7.29 -11.95
N THR A 167 -0.78 6.56 -12.83
CA THR A 167 -0.96 6.65 -14.28
C THR A 167 -0.81 5.27 -14.89
N ASP A 168 -1.67 4.96 -15.85
CA ASP A 168 -1.60 3.73 -16.64
C ASP A 168 -2.05 4.00 -18.09
N ALA A 169 -2.15 2.96 -18.92
CA ALA A 169 -2.62 3.02 -20.28
C ALA A 169 -4.04 3.61 -20.36
N GLN A 170 -4.90 3.34 -19.39
CA GLN A 170 -6.31 3.74 -19.43
C GLN A 170 -6.53 5.19 -19.01
N SER A 171 -5.71 5.77 -18.11
CA SER A 171 -5.84 7.18 -17.74
C SER A 171 -4.59 7.82 -17.12
N TRP A 172 -4.55 9.15 -17.17
CA TRP A 172 -3.55 9.99 -16.50
C TRP A 172 -4.22 10.86 -15.44
N THR A 173 -3.97 10.58 -14.15
CA THR A 173 -4.77 11.18 -13.06
C THR A 173 -4.09 12.28 -12.26
N ILE A 174 -2.84 12.66 -12.56
CA ILE A 174 -2.15 13.76 -11.86
C ILE A 174 -2.02 14.96 -12.79
N GLN A 175 -2.47 16.13 -12.36
CA GLN A 175 -2.24 17.37 -13.13
C GLN A 175 -0.75 17.73 -13.12
N ILE A 176 -0.22 17.96 -14.32
CA ILE A 176 1.15 18.41 -14.55
C ILE A 176 1.06 19.81 -15.18
N PRO A 177 1.16 20.90 -14.40
CA PRO A 177 1.05 22.26 -14.94
C PRO A 177 2.01 22.57 -16.10
N ALA A 178 3.21 21.97 -16.13
CA ALA A 178 4.13 22.09 -17.27
C ALA A 178 3.66 21.35 -18.54
N LEU A 179 2.73 20.39 -18.41
CA LEU A 179 2.16 19.57 -19.49
C LEU A 179 0.62 19.43 -19.32
N PRO A 180 -0.15 20.54 -19.32
CA PRO A 180 -1.59 20.51 -19.00
C PRO A 180 -2.41 19.48 -19.81
N PRO A 181 -2.15 19.28 -21.12
CA PRO A 181 -2.87 18.29 -21.92
C PRO A 181 -2.85 16.85 -21.37
N LEU A 182 -1.87 16.47 -20.54
CA LEU A 182 -1.79 15.11 -19.99
C LEU A 182 -3.05 14.75 -19.20
N ALA A 183 -3.41 15.53 -18.19
CA ALA A 183 -4.61 15.28 -17.39
C ALA A 183 -5.89 15.78 -18.08
N ASP A 184 -5.81 16.86 -18.86
CA ASP A 184 -6.98 17.40 -19.56
C ASP A 184 -7.57 16.42 -20.60
N LEU A 185 -6.71 15.61 -21.23
CA LEU A 185 -7.10 14.61 -22.23
C LEU A 185 -6.99 13.17 -21.74
N GLY A 186 -6.13 12.92 -20.74
CA GLY A 186 -5.86 11.58 -20.22
C GLY A 186 -6.75 11.16 -19.06
N ALA A 187 -7.43 12.07 -18.36
CA ALA A 187 -8.41 11.68 -17.34
C ALA A 187 -9.73 11.24 -18.00
N TYR A 188 -10.47 10.30 -17.37
CA TYR A 188 -11.76 9.82 -17.89
C TYR A 188 -12.80 10.92 -18.08
N MET A 189 -12.76 11.96 -17.23
CA MET A 189 -13.59 13.15 -17.34
C MET A 189 -12.86 14.31 -16.66
N LYS A 190 -13.15 15.53 -17.13
CA LYS A 190 -12.70 16.75 -16.45
C LYS A 190 -13.09 16.71 -14.97
N GLY A 191 -12.10 16.87 -14.09
CA GLY A 191 -12.29 16.83 -12.64
C GLY A 191 -12.02 15.47 -11.99
N LEU A 192 -11.72 14.43 -12.78
CA LEU A 192 -11.27 13.11 -12.30
C LEU A 192 -9.73 13.01 -12.33
N SER A 193 -9.07 14.06 -11.86
CA SER A 193 -7.61 14.12 -11.70
C SER A 193 -7.26 14.94 -10.46
N TYR A 194 -6.14 14.60 -9.83
CA TYR A 194 -5.60 15.31 -8.69
C TYR A 194 -4.89 16.58 -9.13
N SER A 195 -5.38 17.72 -8.65
CA SER A 195 -4.67 18.99 -8.77
C SER A 195 -3.37 18.97 -7.94
N PRO A 196 -2.45 19.94 -8.15
CA PRO A 196 -1.29 20.09 -7.26
C PRO A 196 -1.68 20.24 -5.79
N ASP A 197 -2.80 20.90 -5.50
CA ASP A 197 -3.30 21.10 -4.14
C ASP A 197 -3.88 19.79 -3.56
N ASP A 198 -4.60 19.00 -4.35
CA ASP A 198 -5.09 17.68 -3.93
C ASP A 198 -3.92 16.76 -3.58
N LEU A 199 -2.91 16.69 -4.44
CA LEU A 199 -1.72 15.87 -4.22
C LEU A 199 -0.99 16.31 -2.94
N ALA A 200 -0.76 17.61 -2.76
CA ALA A 200 -0.12 18.14 -1.55
C ALA A 200 -0.94 17.87 -0.29
N ALA A 201 -2.28 17.96 -0.36
CA ALA A 201 -3.18 17.67 0.75
C ALA A 201 -3.14 16.19 1.13
N ILE A 202 -3.19 15.27 0.15
CA ILE A 202 -3.07 13.82 0.36
C ILE A 202 -1.73 13.48 1.03
N GLN A 203 -0.62 13.98 0.50
CA GLN A 203 0.72 13.72 1.03
C GLN A 203 0.90 14.28 2.45
N THR A 204 0.38 15.49 2.70
CA THR A 204 0.38 16.11 4.03
C THR A 204 -0.47 15.32 5.02
N TYR A 205 -1.64 14.85 4.59
CA TYR A 205 -2.55 14.04 5.41
C TYR A 205 -1.91 12.73 5.86
N GLY A 206 -1.18 12.06 4.95
CA GLY A 206 -0.35 10.89 5.24
C GLY A 206 0.76 11.19 6.24
N ALA A 207 1.51 12.26 6.03
CA ALA A 207 2.63 12.61 6.90
C ALA A 207 2.21 12.80 8.37
N TYR A 208 1.04 13.41 8.64
CA TYR A 208 0.49 13.54 9.99
C TYR A 208 0.11 12.20 10.66
N ARG A 209 0.11 11.10 9.92
CA ARG A 209 -0.19 9.73 10.36
C ARG A 209 1.02 8.80 10.29
N GLY A 210 2.20 9.33 9.98
CA GLY A 210 3.39 8.52 9.75
C GLY A 210 3.22 7.59 8.54
N VAL A 211 2.49 8.05 7.52
CA VAL A 211 2.28 7.36 6.25
C VAL A 211 2.88 8.20 5.14
N GLN A 212 3.90 7.68 4.48
CA GLN A 212 4.50 8.30 3.30
C GLN A 212 3.71 7.88 2.06
N VAL A 213 3.34 8.86 1.24
CA VAL A 213 2.61 8.62 -0.02
C VAL A 213 3.62 8.61 -1.17
N ILE A 214 3.91 7.41 -1.68
CA ILE A 214 4.78 7.20 -2.84
C ILE A 214 3.94 7.36 -4.11
N ILE A 215 4.51 8.00 -5.13
CA ILE A 215 3.87 8.14 -6.44
C ILE A 215 4.59 7.24 -7.43
N GLU A 216 3.79 6.51 -8.20
CA GLU A 216 4.20 5.79 -9.38
C GLU A 216 3.66 6.45 -10.63
N THR A 217 4.57 6.60 -11.60
CA THR A 217 4.22 6.82 -12.99
C THR A 217 4.84 5.67 -13.78
N ASP A 218 4.03 4.71 -14.22
CA ASP A 218 4.54 3.49 -14.84
C ASP A 218 5.02 3.73 -16.26
N MET A 219 6.27 3.37 -16.55
CA MET A 219 6.90 3.50 -17.86
C MET A 219 7.97 2.41 -18.08
N PRO A 220 8.25 2.02 -19.33
CA PRO A 220 7.63 2.50 -20.57
C PRO A 220 6.31 1.79 -20.91
N GLY A 221 5.97 0.70 -20.22
CA GLY A 221 4.66 0.06 -20.29
C GLY A 221 3.53 1.04 -19.93
N HIS A 222 2.28 0.61 -20.04
CA HIS A 222 1.18 1.31 -19.36
C HIS A 222 1.07 2.82 -19.67
N THR A 223 1.32 3.26 -20.91
CA THR A 223 1.45 4.70 -21.24
C THR A 223 0.56 5.17 -22.38
N ALA A 224 -0.44 4.38 -22.79
CA ALA A 224 -1.39 4.79 -23.84
C ALA A 224 -2.09 6.13 -23.53
N ALA A 225 -2.36 6.47 -22.27
CA ALA A 225 -2.93 7.75 -21.86
C ALA A 225 -2.05 8.97 -22.23
N VAL A 226 -0.72 8.81 -22.27
CA VAL A 226 0.20 9.84 -22.78
C VAL A 226 -0.10 10.11 -24.26
N GLY A 227 -0.40 9.06 -25.03
CA GLY A 227 -0.71 9.14 -26.46
C GLY A 227 -1.98 9.93 -26.81
N LEU A 228 -2.86 10.17 -25.84
CA LEU A 228 -4.04 11.02 -26.03
C LEU A 228 -3.67 12.51 -26.19
N SER A 229 -2.53 12.92 -25.64
CA SER A 229 -2.02 14.30 -25.74
C SER A 229 -0.75 14.41 -26.58
N TYR A 230 0.07 13.36 -26.58
CA TYR A 230 1.33 13.27 -27.32
C TYR A 230 1.41 11.95 -28.10
N PRO A 231 0.59 11.75 -29.14
CA PRO A 231 0.47 10.47 -29.86
C PRO A 231 1.80 10.00 -30.46
N ASP A 232 2.67 10.93 -30.86
CA ASP A 232 3.97 10.59 -31.46
C ASP A 232 4.96 9.97 -30.46
N LEU A 233 4.70 10.04 -29.15
CA LEU A 233 5.58 9.49 -28.12
C LEU A 233 5.31 8.01 -27.81
N VAL A 234 4.18 7.46 -28.28
CA VAL A 234 3.70 6.12 -27.89
C VAL A 234 3.72 5.18 -29.10
N ALA A 235 4.39 4.05 -28.95
CA ALA A 235 4.37 2.93 -29.89
C ALA A 235 3.14 2.04 -29.65
N ALA A 236 2.62 1.44 -30.73
CA ALA A 236 1.43 0.58 -30.71
C ALA A 236 0.24 1.22 -29.98
N LEU A 237 -0.02 2.52 -30.17
CA LEU A 237 -1.12 3.22 -29.51
C LEU A 237 -2.48 2.64 -29.96
N ASN A 238 -3.21 2.05 -29.01
CA ASN A 238 -4.57 1.51 -29.14
C ASN A 238 -4.79 0.63 -30.39
N VAL A 239 -3.91 -0.35 -30.61
CA VAL A 239 -4.01 -1.33 -31.70
C VAL A 239 -5.24 -2.20 -31.50
N GLN A 240 -6.15 -2.17 -32.48
CA GLN A 240 -7.37 -2.97 -32.49
C GLN A 240 -7.68 -3.47 -33.92
N PRO A 241 -8.21 -4.71 -34.08
CA PRO A 241 -8.26 -5.78 -33.08
C PRO A 241 -6.86 -6.38 -32.82
N GLY A 242 -6.75 -7.27 -31.82
CA GLY A 242 -5.51 -8.01 -31.57
C GLY A 242 -4.54 -7.34 -30.60
N TRP A 243 -5.06 -6.49 -29.71
CA TRP A 243 -4.32 -5.84 -28.63
C TRP A 243 -3.49 -6.85 -27.81
N ALA A 244 -3.99 -8.08 -27.61
CA ALA A 244 -3.34 -9.14 -26.83
C ALA A 244 -1.96 -9.58 -27.36
N ASN A 245 -1.57 -9.18 -28.58
CA ASN A 245 -0.22 -9.41 -29.09
C ASN A 245 0.80 -8.38 -28.55
N TYR A 246 0.32 -7.26 -28.02
CA TYR A 246 1.10 -6.06 -27.72
C TYR A 246 0.94 -5.59 -26.26
N SER A 247 -0.04 -6.10 -25.51
CA SER A 247 -0.24 -5.81 -24.08
C SER A 247 -0.99 -6.96 -23.39
N ALA A 248 -0.89 -7.05 -22.06
CA ALA A 248 -1.65 -7.99 -21.24
C ALA A 248 -3.13 -7.59 -21.11
N GLU A 249 -3.42 -6.29 -21.27
CA GLU A 249 -4.76 -5.71 -21.23
C GLU A 249 -4.92 -4.55 -22.23
N PRO A 250 -6.15 -4.23 -22.68
CA PRO A 250 -6.40 -3.04 -23.49
C PRO A 250 -6.45 -1.75 -22.64
N PRO A 251 -6.09 -0.58 -23.23
CA PRO A 251 -5.54 -0.40 -24.57
C PRO A 251 -4.03 -0.68 -24.62
N THR A 252 -3.52 -0.98 -25.82
CA THR A 252 -2.07 -1.06 -26.04
C THR A 252 -1.45 0.34 -26.07
N GLY A 253 -0.19 0.45 -25.66
CA GLY A 253 0.60 1.65 -25.83
C GLY A 253 1.79 1.66 -24.88
N GLN A 254 3.00 1.80 -25.43
CA GLN A 254 4.24 1.93 -24.64
C GLN A 254 5.07 3.10 -25.16
N LEU A 255 5.76 3.83 -24.29
CA LEU A 255 6.65 4.91 -24.72
C LEU A 255 7.69 4.40 -25.71
N LYS A 256 7.95 5.16 -26.77
CA LYS A 256 9.03 4.86 -27.71
C LYS A 256 10.38 4.89 -26.99
N LEU A 257 11.25 3.92 -27.26
CA LEU A 257 12.54 3.82 -26.58
C LEU A 257 13.68 4.55 -27.32
N ASN A 258 13.52 4.79 -28.62
CA ASN A 258 14.55 5.38 -29.48
C ASN A 258 14.11 6.69 -30.15
N ASP A 259 13.31 7.49 -29.44
CA ASP A 259 12.86 8.81 -29.90
C ASP A 259 13.32 9.89 -28.91
N SER A 260 14.04 10.91 -29.39
CA SER A 260 14.51 12.02 -28.54
C SER A 260 13.36 12.85 -27.96
N ALA A 261 12.21 12.90 -28.63
CA ALA A 261 11.05 13.64 -28.15
C ALA A 261 10.49 13.08 -26.83
N VAL A 262 10.70 11.79 -26.56
CA VAL A 262 10.33 11.16 -25.27
C VAL A 262 11.17 11.75 -24.15
N TYR A 263 12.46 11.97 -24.36
CA TYR A 263 13.33 12.56 -23.34
C TYR A 263 13.01 14.04 -23.10
N ASP A 264 12.64 14.81 -24.14
CA ASP A 264 12.16 16.19 -23.98
C ASP A 264 10.86 16.27 -23.17
N PHE A 265 9.97 15.29 -23.36
CA PHE A 265 8.75 15.14 -22.58
C PHE A 265 9.06 14.80 -21.11
N LEU A 266 9.90 13.80 -20.87
CA LEU A 266 10.30 13.36 -19.53
C LEU A 266 11.01 14.49 -18.77
N GLU A 267 11.85 15.28 -19.43
CA GLU A 267 12.50 16.44 -18.82
C GLU A 267 11.46 17.41 -18.23
N LYS A 268 10.42 17.74 -18.99
CA LYS A 268 9.35 18.64 -18.55
C LYS A 268 8.50 18.02 -17.45
N LEU A 269 8.17 16.74 -17.59
CA LEU A 269 7.39 15.99 -16.62
C LEU A 269 8.10 15.96 -15.25
N TRP A 270 9.38 15.59 -15.24
CA TRP A 270 10.16 15.46 -14.01
C TRP A 270 10.51 16.80 -13.37
N ALA A 271 10.74 17.84 -14.17
CA ALA A 271 10.94 19.20 -13.66
C ALA A 271 9.71 19.74 -12.92
N ASP A 272 8.51 19.24 -13.22
CA ASP A 272 7.27 19.64 -12.57
C ASP A 272 6.88 18.73 -11.40
N LEU A 273 6.90 17.41 -11.60
CA LEU A 273 6.35 16.45 -10.63
C LEU A 273 7.31 16.16 -9.47
N LEU A 274 8.59 15.90 -9.74
CA LEU A 274 9.53 15.46 -8.70
C LEU A 274 9.71 16.51 -7.58
N PRO A 275 9.79 17.83 -7.85
CA PRO A 275 9.84 18.84 -6.79
C PRO A 275 8.60 18.90 -5.90
N ARG A 276 7.44 18.47 -6.40
CA ARG A 276 6.18 18.41 -5.62
C ARG A 276 6.13 17.17 -4.73
N VAL A 277 6.72 16.06 -5.17
CA VAL A 277 6.71 14.78 -4.44
C VAL A 277 7.84 14.71 -3.40
N ASN A 278 9.04 15.18 -3.73
CA ASN A 278 10.23 15.09 -2.89
C ASN A 278 10.05 15.64 -1.45
N PRO A 279 9.24 16.67 -1.14
CA PRO A 279 9.05 17.10 0.25
C PRO A 279 8.40 16.03 1.16
N PHE A 280 7.69 15.05 0.59
CA PHE A 280 6.86 14.08 1.31
C PHE A 280 7.24 12.63 1.06
N SER A 281 8.00 12.34 0.01
CA SER A 281 8.48 11.00 -0.29
C SER A 281 9.98 10.98 -0.54
N ALA A 282 10.66 9.97 0.00
CA ALA A 282 12.02 9.59 -0.34
C ALA A 282 12.06 8.62 -1.52
N TYR A 283 10.92 8.11 -1.97
CA TYR A 283 10.81 7.16 -3.05
C TYR A 283 9.99 7.72 -4.22
N PHE A 284 10.36 7.33 -5.43
CA PHE A 284 9.55 7.53 -6.61
C PHE A 284 9.60 6.25 -7.44
N HIS A 285 8.42 5.69 -7.75
CA HIS A 285 8.33 4.44 -8.51
C HIS A 285 8.24 4.79 -10.00
N THR A 286 9.13 4.23 -10.80
CA THR A 286 9.16 4.47 -12.25
C THR A 286 8.48 3.34 -13.04
N GLY A 287 7.90 2.37 -12.35
CA GLY A 287 7.22 1.22 -12.92
C GLY A 287 8.18 0.26 -13.60
N GLY A 288 7.85 -0.10 -14.84
CA GLY A 288 8.64 -0.98 -15.68
C GLY A 288 8.19 -2.42 -15.65
N ASP A 289 6.92 -2.68 -15.37
CA ASP A 289 6.32 -4.00 -15.59
C ASP A 289 5.93 -4.17 -17.07
N GLU A 290 5.68 -5.43 -17.45
CA GLU A 290 5.01 -5.85 -18.68
C GLU A 290 5.43 -5.20 -20.02
N VAL A 291 6.68 -4.73 -20.11
CA VAL A 291 7.25 -4.21 -21.36
C VAL A 291 7.16 -5.30 -22.45
N ASN A 292 6.49 -5.01 -23.56
CA ASN A 292 6.16 -6.00 -24.57
C ASN A 292 7.02 -5.79 -25.81
N ALA A 293 7.90 -6.76 -26.11
CA ALA A 293 8.84 -6.66 -27.21
C ALA A 293 8.17 -6.49 -28.59
N ASN A 294 6.95 -7.01 -28.79
CA ASN A 294 6.25 -6.91 -30.07
C ASN A 294 5.82 -5.46 -30.39
N VAL A 295 5.65 -4.61 -29.37
CA VAL A 295 5.31 -3.19 -29.55
C VAL A 295 6.39 -2.49 -30.36
N TYR A 296 7.66 -2.77 -30.08
CA TYR A 296 8.80 -2.13 -30.75
C TYR A 296 9.07 -2.66 -32.15
N GLY A 297 8.41 -3.76 -32.55
CA GLY A 297 8.31 -4.15 -33.96
C GLY A 297 7.43 -3.20 -34.79
N LEU A 298 6.53 -2.44 -34.15
CA LEU A 298 5.69 -1.43 -34.79
C LEU A 298 6.26 -0.01 -34.70
N ASP A 299 7.24 0.22 -33.83
CA ASP A 299 7.92 1.51 -33.70
C ASP A 299 8.99 1.64 -34.80
N PRO A 300 8.87 2.58 -35.77
CA PRO A 300 9.85 2.73 -36.83
C PRO A 300 11.24 3.14 -36.34
N THR A 301 11.36 3.67 -35.11
CA THR A 301 12.65 4.05 -34.53
C THR A 301 13.43 2.86 -33.95
N VAL A 302 12.75 1.74 -33.68
CA VAL A 302 13.35 0.49 -33.18
C VAL A 302 13.28 -0.61 -34.23
N ASN A 303 12.08 -0.81 -34.80
CA ASN A 303 11.76 -1.72 -35.89
C ASN A 303 12.26 -3.16 -35.65
N SER A 304 12.12 -3.64 -34.41
CA SER A 304 12.55 -4.98 -33.98
C SER A 304 11.82 -5.41 -32.71
N ASN A 305 11.50 -6.70 -32.62
CA ASN A 305 11.05 -7.35 -31.38
C ASN A 305 12.14 -8.23 -30.75
N ASP A 306 13.38 -8.18 -31.25
CA ASP A 306 14.52 -8.86 -30.63
C ASP A 306 14.89 -8.13 -29.33
N THR A 307 14.81 -8.85 -28.21
CA THR A 307 15.13 -8.30 -26.88
C THR A 307 16.57 -7.79 -26.80
N LYS A 308 17.50 -8.29 -27.61
CA LYS A 308 18.89 -7.77 -27.68
C LYS A 308 18.99 -6.37 -28.28
N VAL A 309 18.00 -5.97 -29.09
CA VAL A 309 17.91 -4.61 -29.65
C VAL A 309 17.18 -3.68 -28.67
N ILE A 310 16.13 -4.19 -28.03
CA ILE A 310 15.28 -3.41 -27.11
C ILE A 310 15.99 -3.13 -25.78
N GLN A 311 16.65 -4.13 -25.19
CA GLN A 311 17.21 -4.05 -23.85
C GLN A 311 18.14 -2.84 -23.66
N PRO A 312 19.07 -2.50 -24.57
CA PRO A 312 19.93 -1.33 -24.39
C PRO A 312 19.17 0.01 -24.44
N LEU A 313 18.07 0.07 -25.22
CA LEU A 313 17.22 1.25 -25.31
C LEU A 313 16.38 1.43 -24.04
N LEU A 314 15.87 0.31 -23.52
CA LEU A 314 15.18 0.26 -22.24
C LEU A 314 16.11 0.65 -21.08
N GLN A 315 17.34 0.13 -21.05
CA GLN A 315 18.38 0.52 -20.08
C GLN A 315 18.57 2.04 -20.09
N LYS A 316 18.73 2.64 -21.27
CA LYS A 316 18.92 4.09 -21.42
C LYS A 316 17.73 4.89 -20.87
N LEU A 317 16.50 4.44 -21.10
CA LEU A 317 15.30 5.09 -20.57
C LEU A 317 15.25 5.00 -19.03
N VAL A 318 15.50 3.82 -18.48
CA VAL A 318 15.50 3.58 -17.02
C VAL A 318 16.60 4.39 -16.35
N ASP A 319 17.82 4.40 -16.90
CA ASP A 319 18.93 5.20 -16.40
C ASP A 319 18.58 6.69 -16.39
N TYR A 320 18.00 7.20 -17.47
CA TYR A 320 17.59 8.60 -17.56
C TYR A 320 16.56 8.97 -16.49
N ASN A 321 15.52 8.16 -16.31
CA ASN A 321 14.51 8.39 -15.28
C ASN A 321 15.11 8.31 -13.87
N HIS A 322 15.95 7.31 -13.61
CA HIS A 322 16.60 7.13 -12.31
C HIS A 322 17.55 8.28 -11.98
N ASP A 323 18.28 8.80 -12.97
CA ASP A 323 19.13 9.99 -12.78
C ASP A 323 18.31 11.23 -12.41
N LYS A 324 17.11 11.40 -12.97
CA LYS A 324 16.20 12.49 -12.60
C LYS A 324 15.64 12.31 -11.18
N VAL A 325 15.23 11.11 -10.82
CA VAL A 325 14.77 10.76 -9.46
C VAL A 325 15.88 11.01 -8.43
N ARG A 326 17.11 10.57 -8.72
CA ARG A 326 18.28 10.83 -7.87
C ARG A 326 18.63 12.30 -7.77
N ALA A 327 18.58 13.04 -8.88
CA ALA A 327 18.84 14.48 -8.89
C ALA A 327 17.81 15.25 -8.05
N ALA A 328 16.58 14.75 -7.96
CA ALA A 328 15.55 15.28 -7.06
C ALA A 328 15.77 14.88 -5.58
N GLY A 329 16.73 14.00 -5.27
CA GLY A 329 17.04 13.54 -3.92
C GLY A 329 16.17 12.37 -3.44
N MET A 330 15.58 11.61 -4.37
CA MET A 330 14.75 10.44 -4.09
C MET A 330 15.42 9.15 -4.56
N THR A 331 14.94 8.01 -4.06
CA THR A 331 15.36 6.66 -4.41
C THR A 331 14.40 6.06 -5.44
N PRO A 332 14.90 5.58 -6.59
CA PRO A 332 14.06 4.90 -7.57
C PRO A 332 13.54 3.56 -7.06
N VAL A 333 12.29 3.26 -7.42
CA VAL A 333 11.67 1.94 -7.26
C VAL A 333 11.20 1.45 -8.63
N VAL A 334 11.34 0.16 -8.90
CA VAL A 334 10.91 -0.48 -10.16
C VAL A 334 10.24 -1.81 -9.88
N TRP A 335 9.39 -2.25 -10.80
CA TRP A 335 8.93 -3.63 -10.85
C TRP A 335 10.07 -4.58 -11.23
N GLU A 336 9.94 -5.84 -10.82
CA GLU A 336 10.99 -6.85 -10.90
C GLU A 336 11.48 -7.19 -12.31
N GLU A 337 10.65 -6.96 -13.32
CA GLU A 337 10.94 -7.22 -14.73
C GLU A 337 12.20 -6.50 -15.18
N MET A 338 12.43 -5.28 -14.71
CA MET A 338 13.63 -4.51 -15.05
C MET A 338 14.90 -5.26 -14.68
N LEU A 339 14.93 -5.91 -13.51
CA LEU A 339 16.08 -6.69 -13.06
C LEU A 339 16.05 -8.14 -13.58
N LEU A 340 14.93 -8.84 -13.40
CA LEU A 340 14.87 -10.29 -13.53
C LEU A 340 14.56 -10.76 -14.96
N GLN A 341 13.82 -9.99 -15.75
CA GLN A 341 13.44 -10.34 -17.12
C GLN A 341 14.33 -9.63 -18.15
N TRP A 342 14.45 -8.31 -18.03
CA TRP A 342 15.22 -7.48 -18.96
C TRP A 342 16.70 -7.44 -18.64
N ASN A 343 17.11 -7.98 -17.48
CA ASN A 343 18.51 -8.06 -17.08
C ASN A 343 19.21 -6.70 -17.21
N LEU A 344 18.53 -5.64 -16.75
CA LEU A 344 19.09 -4.30 -16.69
C LEU A 344 20.10 -4.21 -15.55
N THR A 345 21.13 -3.41 -15.75
CA THR A 345 22.04 -3.02 -14.67
C THR A 345 21.38 -1.90 -13.89
N LEU A 346 20.93 -2.19 -12.66
CA LEU A 346 20.33 -1.20 -11.78
C LEU A 346 21.36 -0.67 -10.77
N GLY A 347 21.17 0.57 -10.32
CA GLY A 347 21.97 1.11 -9.22
C GLY A 347 21.70 0.37 -7.90
N ALA A 348 22.70 0.27 -7.02
CA ALA A 348 22.56 -0.39 -5.72
C ALA A 348 21.57 0.33 -4.77
N ASP A 349 21.22 1.58 -5.09
CA ASP A 349 20.18 2.36 -4.40
C ASP A 349 18.77 1.93 -4.77
N VAL A 350 18.56 1.40 -5.99
CA VAL A 350 17.26 1.06 -6.56
C VAL A 350 16.61 -0.07 -5.74
N VAL A 351 15.35 0.13 -5.39
CA VAL A 351 14.50 -0.88 -4.75
C VAL A 351 13.69 -1.60 -5.82
N VAL A 352 13.60 -2.92 -5.73
CA VAL A 352 12.88 -3.76 -6.69
C VAL A 352 11.66 -4.37 -6.03
N GLN A 353 10.48 -4.13 -6.62
CA GLN A 353 9.21 -4.64 -6.14
C GLN A 353 8.79 -5.90 -6.90
N THR A 354 8.55 -6.98 -6.15
CA THR A 354 8.30 -8.32 -6.71
C THR A 354 6.82 -8.68 -6.65
N TRP A 355 6.32 -9.39 -7.67
CA TRP A 355 4.90 -9.73 -7.73
C TRP A 355 4.58 -11.08 -8.41
N GLN A 356 5.46 -11.65 -9.23
CA GLN A 356 5.07 -12.83 -10.05
C GLN A 356 5.20 -14.18 -9.33
N THR A 357 6.21 -14.37 -8.49
CA THR A 357 6.53 -15.71 -7.94
C THR A 357 7.10 -15.70 -6.53
N ASP A 358 6.94 -16.83 -5.84
CA ASP A 358 7.49 -17.09 -4.49
C ASP A 358 9.02 -16.96 -4.42
N THR A 359 9.71 -17.10 -5.56
CA THR A 359 11.18 -17.07 -5.62
C THR A 359 11.75 -15.69 -5.94
N ALA A 360 10.90 -14.74 -6.36
CA ALA A 360 11.34 -13.46 -6.88
C ALA A 360 12.16 -12.65 -5.86
N VAL A 361 11.69 -12.57 -4.61
CA VAL A 361 12.41 -11.87 -3.53
C VAL A 361 13.82 -12.43 -3.37
N ALA A 362 13.95 -13.76 -3.32
CA ALA A 362 15.25 -14.44 -3.19
C ALA A 362 16.15 -14.16 -4.40
N ASN A 363 15.59 -14.11 -5.61
CA ASN A 363 16.34 -13.81 -6.84
C ASN A 363 16.85 -12.36 -6.87
N VAL A 364 16.02 -11.40 -6.46
CA VAL A 364 16.40 -9.98 -6.36
C VAL A 364 17.55 -9.79 -5.38
N VAL A 365 17.43 -10.32 -4.15
CA VAL A 365 18.48 -10.14 -3.13
C VAL A 365 19.74 -10.94 -3.46
N ALA A 366 19.65 -12.04 -4.19
CA ALA A 366 20.81 -12.78 -4.70
C ALA A 366 21.65 -11.96 -5.70
N GLN A 367 21.03 -10.99 -6.38
CA GLN A 367 21.72 -10.01 -7.23
C GLN A 367 22.21 -8.77 -6.45
N GLY A 368 22.02 -8.74 -5.12
CA GLY A 368 22.47 -7.66 -4.25
C GLY A 368 21.54 -6.44 -4.17
N HIS A 369 20.33 -6.53 -4.72
CA HIS A 369 19.35 -5.46 -4.69
C HIS A 369 18.42 -5.55 -3.48
N LYS A 370 17.86 -4.40 -3.09
CA LYS A 370 16.80 -4.34 -2.06
C LYS A 370 15.47 -4.79 -2.67
N ALA A 371 14.72 -5.59 -1.94
CA ALA A 371 13.47 -6.18 -2.40
C ALA A 371 12.27 -5.74 -1.57
N LEU A 372 11.12 -5.58 -2.23
CA LEU A 372 9.78 -5.50 -1.64
C LEU A 372 8.97 -6.72 -2.07
N ALA A 373 8.45 -7.46 -1.10
CA ALA A 373 7.60 -8.62 -1.35
C ALA A 373 6.17 -8.18 -1.71
N GLY A 374 5.56 -8.84 -2.70
CA GLY A 374 4.23 -8.49 -3.21
C GLY A 374 3.59 -9.59 -4.06
N ASP A 375 3.98 -10.85 -3.85
CA ASP A 375 3.59 -12.00 -4.68
C ASP A 375 2.05 -12.07 -4.88
N ALA A 376 1.63 -12.05 -6.14
CA ALA A 376 0.24 -12.09 -6.59
C ALA A 376 -0.50 -13.34 -6.13
N ASN A 377 0.19 -14.45 -5.83
CA ASN A 377 -0.40 -15.64 -5.24
C ASN A 377 -0.90 -15.42 -3.81
N TYR A 378 -0.45 -14.35 -3.14
CA TYR A 378 -0.81 -14.03 -1.76
C TYR A 378 -1.41 -12.64 -1.61
N TRP A 379 -0.77 -11.59 -2.12
CA TRP A 379 -1.03 -10.19 -1.76
C TRP A 379 -1.66 -9.33 -2.87
N TYR A 380 -2.28 -9.94 -3.87
CA TYR A 380 -3.18 -9.23 -4.81
C TYR A 380 -4.63 -9.31 -4.31
N LEU A 381 -5.25 -8.16 -4.10
CA LEU A 381 -6.58 -8.05 -3.49
C LEU A 381 -7.70 -8.13 -4.53
N ASP A 382 -7.43 -7.76 -5.78
CA ASP A 382 -8.35 -7.71 -6.92
C ASP A 382 -8.75 -9.08 -7.49
N CYS A 383 -7.95 -10.12 -7.24
CA CYS A 383 -8.16 -11.47 -7.77
C CYS A 383 -9.48 -12.17 -7.39
N GLY A 384 -9.92 -13.07 -8.27
CA GLY A 384 -11.04 -13.99 -8.05
C GLY A 384 -12.42 -13.35 -8.22
N ARG A 385 -12.51 -12.26 -8.98
CA ARG A 385 -13.77 -11.60 -9.35
C ARG A 385 -14.26 -11.98 -10.74
N GLY A 386 -13.42 -12.67 -11.50
CA GLY A 386 -13.67 -13.05 -12.86
C GLY A 386 -13.25 -11.96 -13.86
N GLN A 387 -13.28 -12.32 -15.14
CA GLN A 387 -12.84 -11.48 -16.24
C GLN A 387 -13.71 -10.21 -16.37
N TRP A 388 -13.07 -9.05 -16.49
CA TRP A 388 -13.74 -7.78 -16.81
C TRP A 388 -13.84 -7.53 -18.33
N ILE A 389 -13.09 -8.27 -19.15
CA ILE A 389 -13.13 -8.16 -20.61
C ILE A 389 -14.32 -8.94 -21.15
N ASP A 390 -15.06 -8.35 -22.08
CA ASP A 390 -16.18 -8.99 -22.76
C ASP A 390 -15.71 -10.06 -23.77
N PHE A 391 -16.42 -11.19 -23.81
CA PHE A 391 -16.17 -12.28 -24.74
C PHE A 391 -17.20 -12.31 -25.88
N ALA A 392 -16.71 -12.39 -27.12
CA ALA A 392 -17.58 -12.70 -28.25
C ALA A 392 -18.24 -14.08 -28.06
N GLN A 393 -19.43 -14.28 -28.62
CA GLN A 393 -20.16 -15.55 -28.49
C GLN A 393 -19.33 -16.77 -28.93
N SER A 394 -18.42 -16.59 -29.91
CA SER A 394 -17.52 -17.63 -30.40
C SER A 394 -16.40 -18.00 -29.43
N THR A 395 -16.01 -17.12 -28.51
CA THR A 395 -14.91 -17.34 -27.55
C THR A 395 -15.39 -17.54 -26.11
N ALA A 396 -16.61 -17.09 -25.78
CA ALA A 396 -17.16 -17.15 -24.42
C ALA A 396 -17.19 -18.56 -23.82
N GLN A 397 -17.47 -19.59 -24.63
CA GLN A 397 -17.50 -20.98 -24.15
C GLN A 397 -16.13 -21.48 -23.67
N ALA A 398 -15.04 -21.02 -24.30
CA ALA A 398 -13.68 -21.35 -23.91
C ALA A 398 -13.22 -20.56 -22.68
N ALA A 399 -13.82 -19.39 -22.44
CA ALA A 399 -13.53 -18.55 -21.29
C ALA A 399 -14.25 -18.99 -20.01
N TRP A 400 -15.32 -19.78 -20.09
CA TRP A 400 -16.07 -20.28 -18.91
C TRP A 400 -15.13 -21.02 -17.92
N PRO A 401 -15.16 -20.73 -16.59
CA PRO A 401 -16.16 -19.96 -15.84
C PRO A 401 -15.87 -18.45 -15.72
N PHE A 402 -15.15 -17.89 -16.69
CA PHE A 402 -14.70 -16.49 -16.75
C PHE A 402 -13.77 -16.13 -15.58
N ALA A 403 -12.86 -17.03 -15.20
CA ALA A 403 -11.87 -16.76 -14.17
C ALA A 403 -10.86 -15.71 -14.64
N ASP A 404 -10.53 -14.75 -13.77
CA ASP A 404 -9.43 -13.80 -14.00
C ASP A 404 -8.05 -14.48 -13.89
N TYR A 405 -7.01 -13.76 -14.31
CA TYR A 405 -5.65 -14.28 -14.44
C TYR A 405 -5.03 -14.75 -13.11
N CYS A 406 -5.46 -14.17 -11.99
CA CYS A 406 -4.92 -14.45 -10.67
C CYS A 406 -5.92 -15.13 -9.73
N THR A 407 -6.99 -15.73 -10.24
CA THR A 407 -7.96 -16.54 -9.46
C THR A 407 -7.24 -17.66 -8.69
N PRO A 408 -7.67 -18.02 -7.46
CA PRO A 408 -8.85 -17.55 -6.73
C PRO A 408 -8.60 -16.28 -5.91
N THR A 409 -9.67 -15.74 -5.31
CA THR A 409 -9.57 -14.63 -4.35
C THR A 409 -8.62 -14.97 -3.21
N LYS A 410 -7.71 -14.04 -2.92
CA LYS A 410 -6.75 -14.17 -1.82
C LYS A 410 -7.47 -13.83 -0.53
N ASN A 411 -7.92 -14.84 0.20
CA ASN A 411 -8.57 -14.65 1.49
C ASN A 411 -7.52 -14.29 2.57
N TRP A 412 -7.97 -13.71 3.69
CA TRP A 412 -7.06 -13.23 4.74
C TRP A 412 -6.15 -14.34 5.30
N ARG A 413 -6.59 -15.61 5.33
CA ARG A 413 -5.78 -16.72 5.84
C ARG A 413 -4.58 -16.97 4.95
N LEU A 414 -4.79 -16.97 3.64
CA LEU A 414 -3.71 -17.12 2.66
C LEU A 414 -2.72 -15.95 2.78
N MET A 415 -3.22 -14.71 2.82
CA MET A 415 -2.40 -13.50 3.00
C MET A 415 -1.56 -13.55 4.26
N TYR A 416 -2.12 -14.07 5.36
CA TYR A 416 -1.46 -14.18 6.66
C TYR A 416 -0.33 -15.23 6.70
N THR A 417 -0.34 -16.19 5.78
CA THR A 417 0.69 -17.24 5.71
C THR A 417 1.93 -16.85 4.93
N TYR A 418 1.88 -15.77 4.16
CA TYR A 418 3.01 -15.35 3.34
C TYR A 418 4.18 -14.92 4.23
N ASP A 419 5.38 -15.40 3.92
CA ASP A 419 6.62 -15.07 4.62
C ASP A 419 7.54 -14.35 3.64
N PRO A 420 7.71 -13.02 3.74
CA PRO A 420 8.60 -12.26 2.87
C PRO A 420 10.07 -12.72 2.87
N LEU A 421 10.48 -13.53 3.85
CA LEU A 421 11.84 -14.08 3.94
C LEU A 421 11.94 -15.53 3.44
N ALA A 422 10.86 -16.12 2.93
CA ALA A 422 10.87 -17.47 2.39
C ALA A 422 11.91 -17.60 1.26
N GLY A 423 12.79 -18.59 1.36
CA GLY A 423 13.86 -18.84 0.38
C GLY A 423 15.02 -17.84 0.42
N VAL A 424 14.93 -16.76 1.20
CA VAL A 424 15.99 -15.75 1.31
C VAL A 424 17.13 -16.28 2.20
N PRO A 425 18.39 -16.28 1.73
CA PRO A 425 19.54 -16.65 2.54
C PRO A 425 19.66 -15.77 3.80
N ALA A 426 20.05 -16.36 4.93
CA ALA A 426 20.14 -15.65 6.21
C ALA A 426 21.01 -14.38 6.15
N ASN A 427 22.09 -14.41 5.36
CA ASN A 427 23.00 -13.28 5.15
C ASN A 427 22.49 -12.20 4.17
N ALA A 428 21.29 -12.37 3.60
CA ALA A 428 20.65 -11.45 2.67
C ALA A 428 19.31 -10.91 3.17
N THR A 429 18.82 -11.36 4.33
CA THR A 429 17.51 -10.94 4.88
C THR A 429 17.39 -9.43 5.08
N GLN A 430 18.50 -8.73 5.35
CA GLN A 430 18.54 -7.26 5.48
C GLN A 430 18.26 -6.50 4.17
N LEU A 431 18.32 -7.16 3.02
CA LEU A 431 17.96 -6.57 1.72
C LEU A 431 16.45 -6.61 1.48
N VAL A 432 15.69 -7.42 2.23
CA VAL A 432 14.23 -7.41 2.18
C VAL A 432 13.72 -6.29 3.09
N LEU A 433 13.32 -5.16 2.49
CA LEU A 433 12.88 -4.00 3.27
C LEU A 433 11.50 -4.23 3.91
N GLY A 434 10.71 -5.12 3.31
CA GLY A 434 9.34 -5.45 3.67
C GLY A 434 8.54 -5.81 2.43
N GLY A 435 7.37 -5.21 2.28
CA GLY A 435 6.50 -5.52 1.16
C GLY A 435 5.27 -4.64 1.07
N GLU A 436 4.51 -4.85 0.01
CA GLU A 436 3.26 -4.15 -0.25
C GLU A 436 2.15 -5.13 -0.64
N VAL A 437 0.93 -4.75 -0.30
CA VAL A 437 -0.29 -5.40 -0.80
C VAL A 437 -0.83 -4.60 -1.97
N HIS A 438 -1.34 -5.25 -3.00
CA HIS A 438 -1.73 -4.60 -4.24
C HIS A 438 -3.26 -4.66 -4.43
N ILE A 439 -3.86 -3.53 -4.79
CA ILE A 439 -5.25 -3.47 -5.28
C ILE A 439 -5.27 -2.77 -6.63
N TRP A 440 -5.32 -3.57 -7.70
CA TRP A 440 -5.56 -3.09 -9.06
C TRP A 440 -7.04 -2.75 -9.27
N SER A 441 -7.34 -1.78 -10.15
CA SER A 441 -8.64 -1.10 -10.15
C SER A 441 -9.49 -1.28 -11.41
N GLU A 442 -9.27 -2.34 -12.19
CA GLU A 442 -10.09 -2.70 -13.35
C GLU A 442 -11.54 -2.99 -12.96
N GLN A 443 -11.78 -3.45 -11.73
CA GLN A 443 -13.11 -3.69 -11.15
C GLN A 443 -13.28 -3.06 -9.76
N VAL A 444 -12.52 -2.01 -9.45
CA VAL A 444 -12.53 -1.36 -8.11
C VAL A 444 -12.69 0.14 -8.26
N ASP A 445 -13.62 0.73 -7.52
CA ASP A 445 -13.82 2.18 -7.43
C ASP A 445 -14.07 2.59 -5.97
N GLY A 446 -14.39 3.87 -5.74
CA GLY A 446 -14.67 4.38 -4.39
C GLY A 446 -15.82 3.65 -3.65
N VAL A 447 -16.70 2.93 -4.36
CA VAL A 447 -17.85 2.22 -3.77
C VAL A 447 -17.43 0.90 -3.12
N ASN A 448 -16.56 0.13 -3.77
CA ASN A 448 -16.17 -1.20 -3.28
C ASN A 448 -14.74 -1.29 -2.74
N LEU A 449 -13.95 -0.21 -2.80
CA LEU A 449 -12.55 -0.17 -2.33
C LEU A 449 -12.37 -0.78 -0.94
N ASP A 450 -13.20 -0.36 0.03
CA ASP A 450 -13.00 -0.79 1.42
C ASP A 450 -13.23 -2.28 1.65
N ASP A 451 -14.27 -2.84 1.04
CA ASP A 451 -14.59 -4.27 1.20
C ASP A 451 -13.57 -5.14 0.45
N MET A 452 -13.03 -4.62 -0.66
CA MET A 452 -11.94 -5.26 -1.38
C MET A 452 -10.66 -5.29 -0.54
N VAL A 453 -10.28 -4.19 0.09
CA VAL A 453 -8.99 -4.11 0.80
C VAL A 453 -9.08 -4.68 2.22
N TRP A 454 -10.15 -4.38 2.95
CA TRP A 454 -10.25 -4.61 4.39
C TRP A 454 -11.30 -5.68 4.73
N PRO A 455 -11.00 -6.63 5.63
CA PRO A 455 -9.85 -6.69 6.55
C PRO A 455 -8.68 -7.54 6.02
N ARG A 456 -8.67 -7.85 4.72
CA ARG A 456 -7.65 -8.72 4.11
C ARG A 456 -6.24 -8.15 4.24
N ALA A 457 -6.06 -6.86 3.94
CA ALA A 457 -4.78 -6.18 4.11
C ALA A 457 -4.33 -6.07 5.58
N CYS A 458 -5.23 -6.12 6.57
CA CYS A 458 -4.84 -6.17 7.99
C CYS A 458 -3.98 -7.41 8.30
N ALA A 459 -4.24 -8.54 7.63
CA ALA A 459 -3.45 -9.75 7.79
C ALA A 459 -2.01 -9.56 7.34
N ALA A 460 -1.80 -8.95 6.17
CA ALA A 460 -0.47 -8.61 5.67
C ALA A 460 0.21 -7.56 6.56
N ALA A 461 -0.55 -6.60 7.09
CA ALA A 461 -0.04 -5.59 8.02
C ALA A 461 0.59 -6.22 9.26
N GLU A 462 -0.06 -7.23 9.86
CA GLU A 462 0.49 -7.94 11.02
C GLU A 462 1.70 -8.81 10.66
N VAL A 463 1.72 -9.43 9.47
CA VAL A 463 2.90 -10.13 8.95
C VAL A 463 4.09 -9.17 8.83
N LEU A 464 3.86 -7.98 8.29
CA LEU A 464 4.90 -6.98 8.09
C LEU A 464 5.32 -6.28 9.41
N TRP A 465 4.41 -6.19 10.38
CA TRP A 465 4.69 -5.60 11.69
C TRP A 465 5.40 -6.58 12.63
N SER A 466 4.98 -7.85 12.67
CA SER A 466 5.44 -8.78 13.72
C SER A 466 5.89 -10.15 13.21
N GLY A 467 5.89 -10.36 11.89
CA GLY A 467 6.27 -11.61 11.23
C GLY A 467 5.11 -12.60 11.10
N SER A 468 5.18 -13.47 10.09
CA SER A 468 4.20 -14.56 9.86
C SER A 468 4.44 -15.79 10.74
N LYS A 469 5.58 -15.84 11.44
CA LYS A 469 5.97 -16.94 12.32
C LYS A 469 5.82 -16.58 13.80
N ASP A 470 5.59 -17.59 14.63
CA ASP A 470 5.64 -17.48 16.10
C ASP A 470 7.08 -17.67 16.64
N ALA A 471 7.23 -17.62 17.96
CA ALA A 471 8.53 -17.78 18.61
C ALA A 471 9.18 -19.17 18.41
N SER A 472 8.41 -20.17 17.98
CA SER A 472 8.90 -21.51 17.63
C SER A 472 9.25 -21.66 16.14
N GLY A 473 9.06 -20.59 15.34
CA GLY A 473 9.29 -20.60 13.90
C GLY A 473 8.14 -21.20 13.09
N GLN A 474 7.00 -21.50 13.71
CA GLN A 474 5.83 -22.05 13.04
C GLN A 474 4.93 -20.93 12.49
N ASN A 475 4.15 -21.22 11.46
CA ASN A 475 3.11 -20.29 11.00
C ASN A 475 2.17 -19.94 12.16
N ARG A 476 1.89 -18.66 12.32
CA ARG A 476 0.97 -18.20 13.36
C ARG A 476 -0.42 -18.80 13.18
N SER A 477 -1.05 -19.16 14.29
CA SER A 477 -2.34 -19.83 14.29
C SER A 477 -3.46 -18.91 13.79
N GLN A 478 -4.21 -19.38 12.80
CA GLN A 478 -5.43 -18.73 12.34
C GLN A 478 -6.53 -18.72 13.41
N VAL A 479 -6.53 -19.70 14.31
CA VAL A 479 -7.47 -19.79 15.43
C VAL A 479 -7.28 -18.62 16.39
N THR A 480 -6.05 -18.19 16.64
CA THR A 480 -5.75 -17.04 17.50
C THR A 480 -5.74 -15.71 16.75
N ALA A 481 -5.56 -15.72 15.43
CA ALA A 481 -5.64 -14.52 14.59
C ALA A 481 -7.07 -14.08 14.28
N SER A 482 -7.97 -15.02 14.00
CA SER A 482 -9.34 -14.68 13.56
C SER A 482 -10.14 -13.82 14.54
N PRO A 483 -10.08 -14.00 15.88
CA PRO A 483 -10.80 -13.12 16.81
C PRO A 483 -10.25 -11.70 16.81
N ARG A 484 -8.92 -11.54 16.78
CA ARG A 484 -8.24 -10.23 16.75
C ARG A 484 -8.53 -9.49 15.46
N LEU A 485 -8.47 -10.20 14.32
CA LEU A 485 -8.84 -9.64 13.01
C LEU A 485 -10.32 -9.23 12.97
N SER A 486 -11.19 -10.03 13.59
CA SER A 486 -12.63 -9.71 13.68
C SER A 486 -12.87 -8.47 14.52
N GLU A 487 -12.17 -8.30 15.65
CA GLU A 487 -12.25 -7.09 16.47
C GLU A 487 -11.72 -5.86 15.71
N MET A 488 -10.55 -5.97 15.08
CA MET A 488 -9.98 -4.90 14.27
C MET A 488 -10.93 -4.47 13.15
N ARG A 489 -11.55 -5.43 12.46
CA ARG A 489 -12.59 -5.17 11.46
C ARG A 489 -13.72 -4.31 12.01
N GLU A 490 -14.25 -4.65 13.19
CA GLU A 490 -15.36 -3.89 13.78
C GLU A 490 -14.92 -2.48 14.21
N ARG A 491 -13.69 -2.32 14.72
CA ARG A 491 -13.12 -1.00 15.01
C ARG A 491 -12.98 -0.15 13.75
N MET A 492 -12.51 -0.73 12.65
CA MET A 492 -12.40 -0.04 11.37
C MET A 492 -13.76 0.37 10.81
N VAL A 493 -14.78 -0.50 10.89
CA VAL A 493 -16.17 -0.17 10.50
C VAL A 493 -16.71 0.99 11.30
N GLN A 494 -16.45 1.00 12.61
CA GLN A 494 -16.86 2.07 13.50
C GLN A 494 -16.17 3.40 13.18
N ARG A 495 -14.94 3.35 12.67
CA ARG A 495 -14.17 4.50 12.16
C ARG A 495 -14.50 4.87 10.71
N GLY A 496 -15.54 4.29 10.13
CA GLY A 496 -16.03 4.65 8.79
C GLY A 496 -15.40 3.89 7.61
N ILE A 497 -14.66 2.80 7.87
CA ILE A 497 -14.11 1.93 6.82
C ILE A 497 -15.08 0.80 6.52
N GLY A 498 -15.53 0.67 5.27
CA GLY A 498 -16.49 -0.35 4.80
C GLY A 498 -15.94 -1.78 4.73
N ALA A 499 -15.31 -2.30 5.79
CA ALA A 499 -14.64 -3.60 5.79
C ALA A 499 -15.62 -4.80 5.87
N GLY A 500 -15.38 -5.84 5.09
CA GLY A 500 -16.15 -7.09 5.10
C GLY A 500 -16.01 -7.91 6.39
N PRO A 501 -16.98 -8.74 6.79
CA PRO A 501 -16.86 -9.58 8.00
C PRO A 501 -15.85 -10.72 7.83
N VAL A 502 -15.08 -11.02 8.88
CA VAL A 502 -14.10 -12.13 8.90
C VAL A 502 -14.77 -13.50 9.07
N GLN A 503 -15.79 -13.55 9.92
CA GLN A 503 -16.57 -14.75 10.26
C GLN A 503 -17.94 -14.33 10.82
N MET A 504 -18.86 -15.29 10.90
CA MET A 504 -20.18 -15.04 11.49
C MET A 504 -20.10 -14.73 12.99
N ILE A 505 -21.06 -13.96 13.50
CA ILE A 505 -21.14 -13.56 14.92
C ILE A 505 -21.16 -14.77 15.86
N TYR A 506 -21.77 -15.89 15.45
CA TYR A 506 -21.72 -17.13 16.23
C TYR A 506 -20.28 -17.52 16.56
N CYS A 507 -19.35 -17.43 15.60
CA CYS A 507 -17.96 -17.80 15.82
C CYS A 507 -17.24 -16.83 16.75
N THR A 508 -17.44 -15.52 16.58
CA THR A 508 -16.82 -14.51 17.46
C THR A 508 -17.32 -14.60 18.90
N GLN A 509 -18.57 -15.01 19.13
CA GLN A 509 -19.14 -15.18 20.47
C GLN A 509 -18.80 -16.51 21.15
N ASN A 510 -18.32 -17.51 20.41
CA ASN A 510 -18.15 -18.89 20.90
C ASN A 510 -16.70 -19.40 20.82
N GLY A 511 -15.72 -18.48 20.82
CA GLY A 511 -14.30 -18.81 20.90
C GLY A 511 -13.85 -19.75 19.78
N THR A 512 -13.26 -20.89 20.14
CA THR A 512 -12.66 -21.83 19.18
C THR A 512 -13.66 -22.83 18.59
N GLN A 513 -14.97 -22.68 18.81
CA GLN A 513 -15.98 -23.61 18.27
C GLN A 513 -16.04 -23.63 16.74
N CYS A 514 -15.51 -22.60 16.07
CA CYS A 514 -15.41 -22.55 14.61
C CYS A 514 -13.99 -22.88 14.07
N ALA A 515 -13.16 -23.53 14.87
CA ALA A 515 -11.89 -24.10 14.40
C ALA A 515 -12.12 -25.53 13.88
N SER A 516 -11.54 -25.86 12.72
CA SER A 516 -11.63 -27.17 12.07
C SER A 516 -10.30 -27.89 12.07
#